data_AF-A0ABD0YHI4-F1
#
_entry.id   AF-A0ABD0YHI4-F1
#
_cell.length_a   1.000
_cell.length_b   1.000
_cell.length_c   1.000
_cell.angle_alpha   90.00
_cell.angle_beta   90.00
_cell.angle_gamma   90.00
#
_symmetry.space_group_name_H-M   'P 1'
#
loop_
_entity.id
_entity.type
_entity.pdbx_description
1 polymer ?
#
loop_
_entity_poly.entity_id
_entity_poly.type
_entity_poly.pdbx_seq_one_letter_code
_entity_poly.pdbx_strand_id
1 'polypeptide(L)'
;MEQSKPRIHYVQNQPLAKLCEQQMEEGNQILPACRNITARANFLDQYSFDIEFDKVPAYAKNISYAAYSVLRHMGYLHVSENFVNPENEKGKVSVDVAFAPSLKSLNVSIDTPAFSAEFTNVSVNPWVRPLIVSHPEYDLSERLLHKALTAQYYPVCAVDTNQATTFDNRTYPIHLGKCWHVMLHHTPDESADSSSTSNDDDDDQDISVLVRDAQSGQKEVKIVFEGYEVDLQPGSGKPVVTVNGEKVKYSEDNLAEFEDEAGETVLQVYALPEGGVRLYAPQQDIEVIYDGHRVKLSASNEYRDEVRGLCGTFDGEVHTDFTSPKNCILKNPFEFAASYSLPDKSCQGPAQDLRQKAQKAQCYQQEVILGEVLSDYPARSKQRSSQSRHPNADEKHSQGSSGCSSYAPQVLKQGGKVCISLVPQLICGQNCKAESKTEKSLEFHCIADGDVARHWLDIIAKGGSPDLSKKGANHKAVARVPKKCTRN
;
A
#
# COMPACT_ATOMS: atom_id res chain seq x y z
N MET A 1 17.24 -20.95 10.91
CA MET A 1 16.27 -19.89 11.23
C MET A 1 14.90 -20.52 11.22
N GLU A 2 14.08 -20.29 12.23
CA GLU A 2 12.78 -20.94 12.36
C GLU A 2 11.75 -20.07 13.08
N GLN A 3 10.51 -20.54 13.09
CA GLN A 3 9.39 -19.92 13.77
C GLN A 3 9.14 -20.64 15.12
N SER A 4 9.09 -19.88 16.21
CA SER A 4 8.88 -20.43 17.55
C SER A 4 7.40 -20.73 17.83
N LYS A 5 7.14 -21.74 18.69
CA LYS A 5 5.78 -22.04 19.19
C LYS A 5 5.12 -20.84 19.89
N PRO A 6 5.82 -20.07 20.76
CA PRO A 6 5.27 -18.84 21.34
C PRO A 6 4.81 -17.82 20.30
N ARG A 7 5.55 -17.66 19.20
CA ARG A 7 5.15 -16.79 18.09
C ARG A 7 3.89 -17.29 17.39
N ILE A 8 3.83 -18.58 17.06
CA ILE A 8 2.63 -19.18 16.45
C ILE A 8 1.40 -18.88 17.31
N HIS A 9 1.49 -19.15 18.62
CA HIS A 9 0.40 -18.88 19.56
C HIS A 9 0.06 -17.38 19.66
N TYR A 10 1.06 -16.50 19.63
CA TYR A 10 0.84 -15.05 19.63
C TYR A 10 0.09 -14.55 18.40
N VAL A 11 0.43 -15.09 17.22
CA VAL A 11 -0.22 -14.74 15.94
C VAL A 11 -1.66 -15.27 15.91
N GLN A 12 -1.88 -16.53 16.30
CA GLN A 12 -3.21 -17.16 16.38
C GLN A 12 -4.18 -16.40 17.30
N ASN A 13 -3.68 -15.79 18.38
CA ASN A 13 -4.53 -15.05 19.31
C ASN A 13 -4.83 -13.59 18.87
N GLN A 14 -4.33 -13.14 17.73
CA GLN A 14 -4.63 -11.79 17.23
C GLN A 14 -6.09 -11.66 16.80
N PRO A 15 -6.74 -10.49 16.97
CA PRO A 15 -8.10 -10.26 16.46
C PRO A 15 -8.23 -10.55 14.95
N LEU A 16 -7.18 -10.26 14.18
CA LEU A 16 -7.14 -10.50 12.74
C LEU A 16 -7.09 -11.99 12.39
N ALA A 17 -6.44 -12.81 13.22
CA ALA A 17 -6.42 -14.26 13.06
C ALA A 17 -7.82 -14.85 13.26
N LYS A 18 -8.51 -14.44 14.33
CA LYS A 18 -9.89 -14.86 14.61
C LYS A 18 -10.86 -14.45 13.50
N LEU A 19 -10.66 -13.26 12.92
CA LEU A 19 -11.45 -12.82 11.76
C LEU A 19 -11.18 -13.70 10.53
N CYS A 20 -9.91 -14.06 10.27
CA CYS A 20 -9.59 -14.99 9.20
C CYS A 20 -10.21 -16.38 9.45
N GLU A 21 -10.10 -16.92 10.67
CA GLU A 21 -10.72 -18.21 11.03
C GLU A 21 -12.23 -18.20 10.75
N GLN A 22 -12.94 -17.14 11.15
CA GLN A 22 -14.35 -16.97 10.84
C GLN A 22 -14.62 -16.91 9.32
N GLN A 23 -13.80 -16.19 8.56
CA GLN A 23 -13.93 -16.12 7.10
C GLN A 23 -13.70 -17.48 6.44
N MET A 24 -12.76 -18.27 6.98
CA MET A 24 -12.45 -19.62 6.51
C MET A 24 -13.62 -20.58 6.76
N GLU A 25 -14.34 -20.44 7.88
CA GLU A 25 -15.58 -21.19 8.14
C GLU A 25 -16.67 -20.89 7.09
N GLU A 26 -16.69 -19.67 6.56
CA GLU A 26 -17.58 -19.25 5.46
C GLU A 26 -17.04 -19.64 4.06
N GLY A 27 -15.90 -20.33 4.00
CA GLY A 27 -15.26 -20.78 2.78
C GLY A 27 -14.29 -19.79 2.14
N ASN A 28 -14.04 -18.63 2.76
CA ASN A 28 -13.12 -17.62 2.24
C ASN A 28 -11.77 -17.68 2.96
N GLN A 29 -10.67 -17.83 2.24
CA GLN A 29 -9.33 -17.96 2.86
C GLN A 29 -8.27 -17.01 2.28
N ILE A 30 -8.59 -16.21 1.28
CA ILE A 30 -7.67 -15.25 0.65
C ILE A 30 -8.15 -13.79 0.79
N LEU A 31 -9.10 -13.52 1.68
CA LEU A 31 -9.51 -12.17 2.06
C LEU A 31 -8.40 -11.41 2.80
N PRO A 32 -8.48 -10.06 2.91
CA PRO A 32 -7.43 -9.25 3.52
C PRO A 32 -7.00 -9.69 4.92
N ALA A 33 -7.92 -10.16 5.76
CA ALA A 33 -7.56 -10.63 7.10
C ALA A 33 -6.64 -11.86 7.03
N CYS A 34 -7.00 -12.85 6.21
CA CYS A 34 -6.22 -14.05 5.99
C CYS A 34 -4.86 -13.75 5.35
N ARG A 35 -4.81 -12.95 4.27
CA ARG A 35 -3.53 -12.58 3.63
C ARG A 35 -2.59 -11.88 4.61
N ASN A 36 -3.11 -10.91 5.35
CA ASN A 36 -2.31 -10.13 6.31
C ASN A 36 -1.83 -10.96 7.50
N ILE A 37 -2.65 -11.89 8.02
CA ILE A 37 -2.22 -12.73 9.14
C ILE A 37 -1.26 -13.83 8.70
N THR A 38 -1.43 -14.41 7.51
CA THR A 38 -0.51 -15.41 6.95
C THR A 38 0.86 -14.81 6.66
N ALA A 39 0.93 -13.63 6.02
CA ALA A 39 2.18 -12.89 5.86
C ALA A 39 2.86 -12.58 7.20
N ARG A 40 2.07 -12.29 8.24
CA ARG A 40 2.64 -12.10 9.60
C ARG A 40 3.11 -13.40 10.22
N ALA A 41 2.40 -14.51 10.00
CA ALA A 41 2.79 -15.81 10.52
C ALA A 41 4.16 -16.21 9.98
N ASN A 42 4.43 -16.01 8.70
CA ASN A 42 5.64 -16.48 8.03
C ASN A 42 6.96 -15.82 8.46
N PHE A 43 6.95 -14.69 9.18
CA PHE A 43 8.19 -14.14 9.73
C PHE A 43 8.85 -15.09 10.76
N LEU A 44 10.16 -15.26 10.64
CA LEU A 44 10.96 -16.11 11.52
C LEU A 44 11.49 -15.29 12.71
N ASP A 45 11.48 -15.88 13.91
CA ASP A 45 11.84 -15.22 15.17
C ASP A 45 12.98 -15.88 15.95
N GLN A 46 13.50 -17.01 15.48
CA GLN A 46 14.63 -17.69 16.10
C GLN A 46 15.74 -17.96 15.10
N TYR A 47 16.92 -17.38 15.34
CA TYR A 47 18.13 -17.56 14.54
C TYR A 47 19.23 -18.14 15.42
N SER A 48 19.97 -19.10 14.90
CA SER A 48 21.12 -19.70 15.56
C SER A 48 22.23 -19.81 14.52
N PHE A 49 23.40 -19.29 14.86
CA PHE A 49 24.58 -19.28 14.01
C PHE A 49 25.75 -19.89 14.77
N ASP A 50 26.20 -21.05 14.31
CA ASP A 50 27.39 -21.72 14.82
C ASP A 50 28.54 -21.54 13.83
N ILE A 51 29.61 -20.91 14.29
CA ILE A 51 30.82 -20.61 13.51
C ILE A 51 31.98 -21.39 14.12
N GLU A 52 32.43 -22.43 13.42
CA GLU A 52 33.61 -23.21 13.78
C GLU A 52 34.87 -22.66 13.11
N PHE A 53 35.98 -22.60 13.84
CA PHE A 53 37.26 -22.08 13.36
C PHE A 53 38.46 -22.70 14.09
N ASP A 54 39.53 -22.95 13.33
CA ASP A 54 40.81 -23.41 13.91
C ASP A 54 41.75 -22.24 14.24
N LYS A 55 41.88 -21.28 13.31
CA LYS A 55 42.79 -20.13 13.44
C LYS A 55 42.10 -18.88 12.91
N VAL A 56 41.79 -17.94 13.80
CA VAL A 56 41.22 -16.63 13.42
C VAL A 56 42.36 -15.66 13.07
N PRO A 57 42.40 -15.12 11.83
CA PRO A 57 43.36 -14.08 11.46
C PRO A 57 43.26 -12.85 12.37
N ALA A 58 44.38 -12.15 12.58
CA ALA A 58 44.42 -10.99 13.48
C ALA A 58 43.44 -9.88 13.07
N TYR A 59 43.25 -9.64 11.76
CA TYR A 59 42.30 -8.64 11.26
C TYR A 59 40.86 -8.99 11.63
N ALA A 60 40.48 -10.26 11.53
CA ALA A 60 39.13 -10.73 11.83
C ALA A 60 38.82 -10.59 13.33
N LYS A 61 39.81 -10.85 14.20
CA LYS A 61 39.69 -10.57 15.65
C LYS A 61 39.42 -9.09 15.93
N ASN A 62 40.14 -8.19 15.26
CA ASN A 62 39.95 -6.75 15.47
C ASN A 62 38.55 -6.30 15.02
N ILE A 63 38.10 -6.77 13.84
CA ILE A 63 36.76 -6.47 13.33
C ILE A 63 35.68 -7.01 14.28
N SER A 64 35.83 -8.25 14.80
CA SER A 64 34.86 -8.82 15.73
C SER A 64 34.78 -8.04 17.04
N TYR A 65 35.92 -7.62 17.60
CA TYR A 65 35.93 -6.76 18.79
C TYR A 65 35.31 -5.39 18.52
N ALA A 66 35.57 -4.78 17.36
CA ALA A 66 34.95 -3.50 16.98
C ALA A 66 33.43 -3.64 16.83
N ALA A 67 32.96 -4.69 16.15
CA ALA A 67 31.54 -4.99 16.00
C ALA A 67 30.88 -5.22 17.37
N TYR A 68 31.51 -6.00 18.24
CA TYR A 68 31.03 -6.22 19.60
C TYR A 68 30.98 -4.93 20.42
N SER A 69 31.99 -4.05 20.29
CA SER A 69 31.99 -2.75 20.98
C SER A 69 30.82 -1.86 20.56
N VAL A 70 30.44 -1.87 19.29
CA VAL A 70 29.25 -1.15 18.79
C VAL A 70 27.98 -1.75 19.38
N LEU A 71 27.83 -3.08 19.35
CA LEU A 71 26.67 -3.77 19.94
C LEU A 71 26.54 -3.50 21.44
N ARG A 72 27.65 -3.58 22.17
CA ARG A 72 27.72 -3.27 23.60
C ARG A 72 27.30 -1.82 23.88
N HIS A 73 27.71 -0.86 23.05
CA HIS A 73 27.31 0.54 23.19
C HIS A 73 25.81 0.72 22.94
N MET A 74 25.28 0.12 21.87
CA MET A 74 23.86 0.20 21.53
C MET A 74 22.96 -0.50 22.57
N GLY A 75 23.44 -1.60 23.14
CA GLY A 75 22.73 -2.43 24.11
C GLY A 75 23.17 -2.23 25.55
N TYR A 76 23.82 -1.12 25.91
CA TYR A 76 24.53 -0.99 27.20
C TYR A 76 23.63 -1.20 28.45
N LEU A 77 22.33 -0.90 28.34
CA LEU A 77 21.35 -1.10 29.43
C LEU A 77 20.81 -2.53 29.52
N HIS A 78 21.08 -3.35 28.50
CA HIS A 78 20.46 -4.64 28.28
C HIS A 78 21.47 -5.78 28.21
N VAL A 79 22.77 -5.50 28.33
CA VAL A 79 23.85 -6.47 28.18
C VAL A 79 24.36 -6.95 29.53
N SER A 80 24.53 -8.26 29.65
CA SER A 80 25.24 -8.95 30.72
C SER A 80 26.42 -9.71 30.10
N GLU A 81 27.59 -9.64 30.71
CA GLU A 81 28.80 -10.25 30.17
C GLU A 81 29.49 -11.12 31.24
N ASN A 82 29.93 -12.32 30.84
CA ASN A 82 30.76 -13.19 31.66
C ASN A 82 32.11 -13.47 30.98
N PHE A 83 33.16 -12.89 31.55
CA PHE A 83 34.56 -13.14 31.15
C PHE A 83 35.27 -14.15 32.06
N VAL A 84 34.63 -14.55 33.17
CA VAL A 84 35.24 -15.39 34.20
C VAL A 84 34.84 -16.84 33.95
N ASN A 85 35.77 -17.61 33.37
CA ASN A 85 35.59 -19.02 32.98
C ASN A 85 34.33 -19.26 32.13
N PRO A 86 34.29 -18.77 30.88
CA PRO A 86 33.25 -19.18 29.94
C PRO A 86 33.34 -20.70 29.74
N GLU A 87 32.29 -21.45 30.07
CA GLU A 87 32.20 -22.91 29.83
C GLU A 87 31.92 -23.22 28.35
N ASN A 88 32.54 -22.46 27.45
CA ASN A 88 32.26 -22.51 26.01
C ASN A 88 33.29 -23.36 25.27
N GLU A 89 32.87 -23.99 24.17
CA GLU A 89 33.73 -24.80 23.33
C GLU A 89 34.86 -23.98 22.69
N LYS A 90 36.08 -24.52 22.69
CA LYS A 90 37.22 -23.88 22.03
C LYS A 90 37.09 -24.06 20.51
N GLY A 91 37.32 -22.98 19.76
CA GLY A 91 37.23 -23.01 18.29
C GLY A 91 35.81 -22.86 17.76
N LYS A 92 34.85 -22.50 18.61
CA LYS A 92 33.45 -22.27 18.22
C LYS A 92 32.98 -20.91 18.73
N VAL A 93 32.20 -20.21 17.91
CA VAL A 93 31.41 -19.04 18.29
C VAL A 93 29.96 -19.36 17.96
N SER A 94 29.08 -19.21 18.95
CA SER A 94 27.64 -19.40 18.80
C SER A 94 26.92 -18.07 19.02
N VAL A 95 26.01 -17.73 18.12
CA VAL A 95 25.16 -16.54 18.21
C VAL A 95 23.71 -16.95 18.05
N ASP A 96 22.94 -16.78 19.13
CA ASP A 96 21.51 -17.04 19.13
C ASP A 96 20.74 -15.72 19.22
N VAL A 97 19.78 -15.54 18.32
CA VAL A 97 18.88 -14.38 18.29
C VAL A 97 17.45 -14.89 18.45
N ALA A 98 16.79 -14.46 19.52
CA ALA A 98 15.41 -14.82 19.82
C ALA A 98 14.57 -13.56 19.93
N PHE A 99 13.71 -13.31 18.95
CA PHE A 99 12.75 -12.21 19.03
C PHE A 99 11.61 -12.56 20.00
N ALA A 100 11.10 -11.56 20.70
CA ALA A 100 9.83 -11.69 21.39
C ALA A 100 8.72 -12.03 20.36
N PRO A 101 7.63 -12.72 20.75
CA PRO A 101 6.56 -13.11 19.82
C PRO A 101 5.98 -11.96 18.97
N SER A 102 6.03 -10.73 19.49
CA SER A 102 5.58 -9.51 18.79
C SER A 102 6.60 -8.90 17.81
N LEU A 103 7.82 -9.42 17.74
CA LEU A 103 8.99 -8.90 16.99
C LEU A 103 9.43 -7.49 17.42
N LYS A 104 8.94 -6.99 18.55
CA LYS A 104 9.23 -5.63 19.02
C LYS A 104 10.48 -5.54 19.87
N SER A 105 10.92 -6.65 20.44
CA SER A 105 12.17 -6.78 21.18
C SER A 105 12.82 -8.11 20.85
N LEU A 106 14.11 -8.25 21.17
CA LEU A 106 14.87 -9.47 20.97
C LEU A 106 15.86 -9.71 22.11
N ASN A 107 16.23 -10.98 22.26
CA ASN A 107 17.33 -11.43 23.08
C ASN A 107 18.46 -11.92 22.16
N VAL A 108 19.71 -11.62 22.50
CA VAL A 108 20.89 -12.16 21.81
C VAL A 108 21.76 -12.87 22.82
N SER A 109 22.09 -14.14 22.57
CA SER A 109 23.20 -14.82 23.25
C SER A 109 24.40 -14.87 22.32
N ILE A 110 25.57 -14.53 22.82
CA ILE A 110 26.84 -14.62 22.10
C ILE A 110 27.80 -15.41 22.98
N ASP A 111 28.12 -16.62 22.57
CA ASP A 111 29.06 -17.50 23.25
C ASP A 111 30.35 -17.60 22.43
N THR A 112 31.45 -17.15 23.03
CA THR A 112 32.79 -17.20 22.44
C THR A 112 33.76 -17.92 23.38
N PRO A 113 34.93 -18.38 22.90
CA PRO A 113 35.92 -19.00 23.78
C PRO A 113 36.50 -18.03 24.83
N ALA A 114 36.32 -16.72 24.65
CA ALA A 114 36.87 -15.70 25.52
C ALA A 114 35.86 -15.15 26.54
N PHE A 115 34.57 -15.15 26.20
CA PHE A 115 33.48 -14.64 27.03
C PHE A 115 32.11 -15.06 26.48
N SER A 116 31.10 -14.98 27.34
CA SER A 116 29.68 -15.02 26.97
C SER A 116 29.05 -13.65 27.17
N ALA A 117 28.12 -13.27 26.29
CA ALA A 117 27.34 -12.06 26.43
C ALA A 117 25.86 -12.30 26.12
N GLU A 118 25.00 -11.84 27.01
CA GLU A 118 23.55 -11.91 26.86
C GLU A 118 22.96 -10.51 26.79
N PHE A 119 22.27 -10.22 25.69
CA PHE A 119 21.45 -9.03 25.54
C PHE A 119 20.00 -9.42 25.76
N THR A 120 19.35 -8.82 26.75
CA THR A 120 17.97 -9.19 27.13
C THR A 120 16.99 -8.04 26.90
N ASN A 121 15.87 -8.36 26.25
CA ASN A 121 14.76 -7.45 25.96
C ASN A 121 15.20 -6.16 25.25
N VAL A 122 16.06 -6.28 24.24
CA VAL A 122 16.52 -5.15 23.41
C VAL A 122 15.38 -4.73 22.49
N SER A 123 14.91 -3.49 22.61
CA SER A 123 13.85 -2.96 21.75
C SER A 123 14.33 -2.78 20.32
N VAL A 124 13.55 -3.26 19.35
CA VAL A 124 13.87 -3.14 17.92
C VAL A 124 13.13 -1.95 17.33
N ASN A 125 13.89 -1.00 16.78
CA ASN A 125 13.35 0.16 16.06
C ASN A 125 12.46 -0.31 14.88
N PRO A 126 11.23 0.20 14.73
CA PRO A 126 10.32 -0.15 13.64
C PRO A 126 10.89 -0.04 12.22
N TRP A 127 11.86 0.85 11.97
CA TRP A 127 12.52 1.00 10.68
C TRP A 127 13.64 -0.03 10.45
N VAL A 128 14.20 -0.60 11.51
CA VAL A 128 15.25 -1.64 11.44
C VAL A 128 14.64 -3.04 11.40
N ARG A 129 13.43 -3.24 11.94
CA ARG A 129 12.71 -4.54 11.89
C ARG A 129 12.67 -5.18 10.50
N PRO A 130 12.28 -4.49 9.40
CA PRO A 130 12.27 -5.10 8.07
C PRO A 130 13.66 -5.50 7.57
N LEU A 131 14.75 -5.00 8.16
CA LEU A 131 16.11 -5.42 7.80
C LEU A 131 16.47 -6.76 8.46
N ILE A 132 16.13 -6.91 9.75
CA ILE A 132 16.63 -8.01 10.58
C ILE A 132 15.64 -9.15 10.79
N VAL A 133 14.34 -8.94 10.57
CA VAL A 133 13.33 -10.01 10.69
C VAL A 133 13.09 -10.63 9.32
N SER A 134 13.60 -11.85 9.12
CA SER A 134 13.48 -12.56 7.84
C SER A 134 12.07 -13.10 7.57
N HIS A 135 11.72 -13.14 6.29
CA HIS A 135 10.52 -13.77 5.74
C HIS A 135 10.96 -14.76 4.65
N PRO A 136 10.39 -15.96 4.57
CA PRO A 136 10.79 -16.95 3.57
C PRO A 136 10.38 -16.57 2.14
N GLU A 137 9.25 -15.87 2.00
CA GLU A 137 8.72 -15.45 0.69
C GLU A 137 9.21 -14.07 0.24
N TYR A 138 9.43 -13.13 1.18
CA TYR A 138 9.76 -11.74 0.85
C TYR A 138 11.24 -11.47 1.09
N ASP A 139 11.92 -10.99 0.07
CA ASP A 139 13.32 -10.63 0.15
C ASP A 139 13.55 -9.35 0.98
N LEU A 140 14.79 -8.85 1.02
CA LEU A 140 15.10 -7.62 1.76
C LEU A 140 14.51 -6.36 1.11
N SER A 141 14.56 -6.25 -0.21
CA SER A 141 14.01 -5.13 -0.98
C SER A 141 12.51 -5.02 -0.78
N GLU A 142 11.78 -6.13 -0.95
CA GLU A 142 10.33 -6.20 -0.82
C GLU A 142 9.90 -5.86 0.61
N ARG A 143 10.56 -6.41 1.64
CA ARG A 143 10.26 -6.07 3.04
C ARG A 143 10.44 -4.58 3.33
N LEU A 144 11.45 -3.94 2.72
CA LEU A 144 11.68 -2.51 2.85
C LEU A 144 10.64 -1.68 2.09
N LEU A 145 10.32 -2.07 0.86
CA LEU A 145 9.32 -1.40 0.02
C LEU A 145 7.92 -1.50 0.62
N HIS A 146 7.52 -2.67 1.10
CA HIS A 146 6.27 -2.83 1.86
C HIS A 146 6.22 -1.94 3.10
N LYS A 147 7.36 -1.72 3.78
CA LYS A 147 7.41 -0.80 4.94
C LYS A 147 7.29 0.67 4.51
N ALA A 148 7.99 1.06 3.45
CA ALA A 148 8.03 2.43 2.94
C ALA A 148 6.71 2.87 2.30
N LEU A 149 6.10 1.96 1.52
CA LEU A 149 4.87 2.19 0.75
C LEU A 149 3.62 1.66 1.46
N THR A 150 3.69 1.45 2.78
CA THR A 150 2.54 1.02 3.61
C THR A 150 1.79 -0.20 3.06
N ALA A 151 2.54 -1.17 2.54
CA ALA A 151 2.05 -2.39 1.91
C ALA A 151 1.24 -2.23 0.60
N GLN A 152 1.37 -1.09 -0.07
CA GLN A 152 0.83 -0.86 -1.43
C GLN A 152 1.88 -1.12 -2.54
N TYR A 153 3.06 -1.67 -2.21
CA TYR A 153 4.10 -1.93 -3.21
C TYR A 153 3.65 -2.97 -4.27
N TYR A 154 2.92 -3.99 -3.84
CA TYR A 154 2.37 -5.04 -4.70
C TYR A 154 0.90 -5.26 -4.32
N PRO A 155 -0.03 -4.45 -4.85
CA PRO A 155 -1.45 -4.51 -4.53
C PRO A 155 -2.05 -5.84 -4.99
N VAL A 156 -3.02 -6.35 -4.22
CA VAL A 156 -3.58 -7.69 -4.46
C VAL A 156 -5.10 -7.64 -4.53
N CYS A 157 -5.62 -7.99 -5.70
CA CYS A 157 -7.02 -8.31 -5.93
C CYS A 157 -7.27 -9.80 -5.70
N ALA A 158 -8.46 -10.16 -5.22
CA ALA A 158 -8.82 -11.55 -4.98
C ALA A 158 -10.27 -11.84 -5.33
N VAL A 159 -10.52 -13.01 -5.90
CA VAL A 159 -11.87 -13.60 -6.02
C VAL A 159 -11.83 -14.93 -5.28
N ASP A 160 -12.45 -14.92 -4.10
CA ASP A 160 -12.57 -16.06 -3.21
C ASP A 160 -13.89 -16.83 -3.47
N THR A 161 -14.27 -17.74 -2.59
CA THR A 161 -15.48 -18.57 -2.75
C THR A 161 -16.74 -17.74 -3.02
N ASN A 162 -17.07 -16.78 -2.13
CA ASN A 162 -18.28 -15.95 -2.24
C ASN A 162 -18.03 -14.44 -2.05
N GLN A 163 -16.77 -14.04 -1.88
CA GLN A 163 -16.36 -12.65 -1.74
C GLN A 163 -15.21 -12.32 -2.69
N ALA A 164 -15.13 -11.06 -3.09
CA ALA A 164 -14.02 -10.50 -3.84
C ALA A 164 -13.43 -9.30 -3.10
N THR A 165 -12.17 -9.00 -3.39
CA THR A 165 -11.45 -7.84 -2.86
C THR A 165 -10.75 -7.11 -4.01
N THR A 166 -10.95 -5.80 -4.07
CA THR A 166 -10.29 -4.89 -5.04
C THR A 166 -8.84 -4.58 -4.66
N PHE A 167 -8.09 -3.94 -5.56
CA PHE A 167 -6.75 -3.44 -5.25
C PHE A 167 -6.75 -2.37 -4.15
N ASP A 168 -7.82 -1.58 -4.05
CA ASP A 168 -7.99 -0.55 -3.01
C ASP A 168 -8.58 -1.11 -1.71
N ASN A 169 -8.53 -2.44 -1.55
CA ASN A 169 -8.88 -3.17 -0.32
C ASN A 169 -10.37 -3.11 0.06
N ARG A 170 -11.26 -2.93 -0.93
CA ARG A 170 -12.71 -3.06 -0.76
C ARG A 170 -13.14 -4.51 -0.91
N THR A 171 -13.70 -5.09 0.15
CA THR A 171 -14.26 -6.45 0.11
C THR A 171 -15.77 -6.42 -0.11
N TYR A 172 -16.29 -7.30 -0.98
CA TYR A 172 -17.71 -7.33 -1.33
C TYR A 172 -18.19 -8.73 -1.75
N PRO A 173 -19.49 -9.04 -1.59
CA PRO A 173 -20.04 -10.33 -1.97
C PRO A 173 -20.15 -10.45 -3.49
N ILE A 174 -19.86 -11.65 -4.02
CA ILE A 174 -19.86 -11.90 -5.45
C ILE A 174 -20.48 -13.26 -5.79
N HIS A 175 -21.33 -13.28 -6.83
CA HIS A 175 -21.89 -14.50 -7.42
C HIS A 175 -21.79 -14.39 -8.95
N LEU A 176 -20.78 -15.01 -9.55
CA LEU A 176 -20.48 -14.85 -10.98
C LEU A 176 -21.45 -15.69 -11.83
N GLY A 177 -21.77 -16.90 -11.39
CA GLY A 177 -22.38 -17.89 -12.28
C GLY A 177 -21.44 -18.26 -13.42
N LYS A 178 -21.99 -18.88 -14.47
CA LYS A 178 -21.18 -19.45 -15.57
C LYS A 178 -20.78 -18.45 -16.66
N CYS A 179 -21.03 -17.16 -16.42
CA CYS A 179 -20.66 -16.11 -17.36
C CYS A 179 -19.21 -15.68 -17.07
N TRP A 180 -18.42 -15.47 -18.12
CA TRP A 180 -17.12 -14.80 -17.94
C TRP A 180 -17.33 -13.40 -17.38
N HIS A 181 -16.53 -13.02 -16.40
CA HIS A 181 -16.48 -11.68 -15.85
C HIS A 181 -15.06 -11.14 -15.99
N VAL A 182 -14.95 -9.87 -16.39
CA VAL A 182 -13.66 -9.18 -16.43
C VAL A 182 -13.18 -8.93 -15.01
N MET A 183 -12.21 -9.72 -14.55
CA MET A 183 -11.55 -9.53 -13.25
C MET A 183 -10.64 -8.31 -13.30
N LEU A 184 -9.82 -8.24 -14.34
CA LEU A 184 -8.93 -7.11 -14.65
C LEU A 184 -8.86 -6.95 -16.17
N HIS A 185 -8.85 -5.70 -16.62
CA HIS A 185 -8.53 -5.31 -17.99
C HIS A 185 -7.73 -4.02 -17.91
N HIS A 186 -6.57 -3.99 -18.56
CA HIS A 186 -5.79 -2.78 -18.73
C HIS A 186 -6.53 -1.81 -19.66
N THR A 187 -6.60 -0.55 -19.25
CA THR A 187 -7.24 0.55 -19.94
C THR A 187 -6.36 1.79 -19.74
N PRO A 188 -5.32 1.99 -20.57
CA PRO A 188 -4.40 3.11 -20.43
C PRO A 188 -5.15 4.45 -20.50
N ASP A 189 -4.69 5.45 -19.74
CA ASP A 189 -5.35 6.76 -19.69
C ASP A 189 -5.05 7.56 -20.97
N GLU A 190 -6.06 7.72 -21.83
CA GLU A 190 -5.93 8.54 -23.05
C GLU A 190 -5.82 10.06 -22.75
N SER A 191 -5.85 10.51 -21.49
CA SER A 191 -6.13 11.90 -21.12
C SER A 191 -5.13 12.62 -20.21
N ALA A 192 -3.85 12.77 -20.63
CA ALA A 192 -3.08 14.01 -20.38
C ALA A 192 -1.68 14.02 -21.05
N ASP A 193 -1.48 14.90 -22.04
CA ASP A 193 -0.17 15.52 -22.35
C ASP A 193 1.07 14.61 -22.50
N SER A 194 0.95 13.43 -23.13
CA SER A 194 2.10 12.64 -23.62
C SER A 194 2.82 13.27 -24.83
N SER A 195 2.92 14.61 -24.86
CA SER A 195 3.85 15.33 -25.75
C SER A 195 5.27 15.44 -25.17
N SER A 196 5.56 14.70 -24.10
CA SER A 196 6.92 14.55 -23.58
C SER A 196 7.26 13.07 -23.38
N THR A 197 7.82 12.46 -24.43
CA THR A 197 8.75 11.32 -24.37
C THR A 197 8.21 10.03 -23.73
N SER A 198 7.07 9.51 -24.18
CA SER A 198 6.95 8.05 -24.23
C SER A 198 7.68 7.58 -25.49
N ASN A 199 8.71 6.76 -25.30
CA ASN A 199 9.23 5.95 -26.39
C ASN A 199 8.10 5.00 -26.84
N ASP A 200 8.15 4.51 -28.07
CA ASP A 200 7.17 3.59 -28.68
C ASP A 200 7.11 2.20 -27.97
N ASP A 201 7.29 2.11 -26.65
CA ASP A 201 7.40 0.89 -25.84
C ASP A 201 6.19 0.69 -24.87
N ASP A 202 5.19 1.58 -24.86
CA ASP A 202 4.02 1.49 -23.95
C ASP A 202 2.91 0.53 -24.45
N ASP A 203 3.08 -0.10 -25.63
CA ASP A 203 2.10 -1.05 -26.21
C ASP A 203 2.20 -2.48 -25.60
N ASP A 204 3.18 -2.75 -24.72
CA ASP A 204 3.53 -4.10 -24.23
C ASP A 204 2.76 -4.56 -22.96
N GLN A 205 1.81 -3.75 -22.45
CA GLN A 205 1.12 -4.04 -21.18
C GLN A 205 -0.34 -4.50 -21.30
N ASP A 206 -0.84 -4.65 -22.53
CA ASP A 206 -2.22 -5.05 -22.82
C ASP A 206 -2.55 -6.44 -22.25
N ILE A 207 -3.28 -6.46 -21.13
CA ILE A 207 -3.66 -7.70 -20.42
C ILE A 207 -5.11 -7.69 -19.96
N SER A 208 -5.73 -8.87 -20.06
CA SER A 208 -7.08 -9.14 -19.56
C SER A 208 -7.11 -10.43 -18.76
N VAL A 209 -7.68 -10.37 -17.56
CA VAL A 209 -7.96 -11.52 -16.69
C VAL A 209 -9.46 -11.68 -16.56
N LEU A 210 -9.96 -12.85 -16.91
CA LEU A 210 -11.38 -13.21 -16.84
C LEU A 210 -11.58 -14.33 -15.82
N VAL A 211 -12.70 -14.30 -15.12
CA VAL A 211 -13.08 -15.32 -14.13
C VAL A 211 -14.55 -15.69 -14.24
N ARG A 212 -14.90 -16.96 -13.99
CA ARG A 212 -16.29 -17.43 -13.88
C ARG A 212 -16.42 -18.57 -12.88
N ASP A 213 -17.64 -18.79 -12.38
CA ASP A 213 -17.93 -19.98 -11.60
C ASP A 213 -18.09 -21.21 -12.51
N ALA A 214 -17.52 -22.32 -12.07
CA ALA A 214 -17.64 -23.64 -12.67
C ALA A 214 -18.57 -24.53 -11.81
N GLN A 215 -18.38 -25.85 -11.83
CA GLN A 215 -19.19 -26.77 -11.02
C GLN A 215 -18.74 -26.77 -9.56
N SER A 216 -19.67 -26.98 -8.63
CA SER A 216 -19.36 -27.23 -7.20
C SER A 216 -18.48 -26.16 -6.52
N GLY A 217 -18.68 -24.88 -6.85
CA GLY A 217 -17.94 -23.77 -6.25
C GLY A 217 -16.50 -23.63 -6.74
N GLN A 218 -16.11 -24.38 -7.77
CA GLN A 218 -14.86 -24.17 -8.49
C GLN A 218 -14.96 -22.94 -9.40
N LYS A 219 -13.81 -22.42 -9.84
CA LYS A 219 -13.74 -21.29 -10.76
C LYS A 219 -12.85 -21.60 -11.93
N GLU A 220 -13.11 -21.00 -13.08
CA GLU A 220 -12.21 -21.03 -14.23
C GLU A 220 -11.64 -19.62 -14.43
N VAL A 221 -10.38 -19.54 -14.84
CA VAL A 221 -9.70 -18.27 -15.15
C VAL A 221 -9.17 -18.34 -16.57
N LYS A 222 -9.30 -17.23 -17.30
CA LYS A 222 -8.67 -17.05 -18.60
C LYS A 222 -7.85 -15.77 -18.56
N ILE A 223 -6.60 -15.84 -18.97
CA ILE A 223 -5.69 -14.69 -19.06
C ILE A 223 -5.31 -14.53 -20.52
N VAL A 224 -5.38 -13.31 -21.03
CA VAL A 224 -5.03 -12.97 -22.41
C VAL A 224 -4.11 -11.76 -22.39
N PHE A 225 -2.94 -11.90 -22.99
CA PHE A 225 -1.93 -10.85 -23.18
C PHE A 225 -1.03 -11.24 -24.36
N GLU A 226 -0.57 -10.29 -25.17
CA GLU A 226 0.47 -10.50 -26.22
C GLU A 226 0.31 -11.75 -27.09
N GLY A 227 -0.92 -12.10 -27.47
CA GLY A 227 -1.21 -13.29 -28.28
C GLY A 227 -1.13 -14.62 -27.52
N TYR A 228 -0.83 -14.61 -26.22
CA TYR A 228 -0.97 -15.73 -25.31
C TYR A 228 -2.39 -15.83 -24.75
N GLU A 229 -2.98 -17.01 -24.87
CA GLU A 229 -4.22 -17.39 -24.21
C GLU A 229 -3.94 -18.46 -23.17
N VAL A 230 -4.05 -18.09 -21.89
CA VAL A 230 -3.78 -18.98 -20.76
C VAL A 230 -5.08 -19.34 -20.05
N ASP A 231 -5.44 -20.62 -20.07
CA ASP A 231 -6.63 -21.15 -19.41
C ASP A 231 -6.25 -21.93 -18.15
N LEU A 232 -6.84 -21.53 -17.02
CA LEU A 232 -6.75 -22.21 -15.74
C LEU A 232 -8.09 -22.88 -15.43
N GLN A 233 -8.05 -24.20 -15.32
CA GLN A 233 -9.22 -25.02 -15.01
C GLN A 233 -9.01 -25.80 -13.71
N PRO A 234 -10.09 -26.09 -12.97
CA PRO A 234 -10.00 -26.97 -11.81
C PRO A 234 -9.53 -28.36 -12.23
N GLY A 235 -8.65 -28.97 -11.45
CA GLY A 235 -8.16 -30.32 -11.68
C GLY A 235 -8.30 -31.23 -10.47
N SER A 236 -8.13 -32.53 -10.69
CA SER A 236 -8.13 -33.55 -9.63
C SER A 236 -6.78 -33.53 -8.88
N GLY A 237 -6.64 -32.59 -7.93
CA GLY A 237 -5.45 -32.42 -7.08
C GLY A 237 -4.70 -31.11 -7.34
N LYS A 238 -4.35 -30.82 -8.59
CA LYS A 238 -3.76 -29.54 -9.02
C LYS A 238 -4.50 -28.95 -10.21
N PRO A 239 -4.53 -27.62 -10.37
CA PRO A 239 -5.08 -26.96 -11.55
C PRO A 239 -4.55 -27.51 -12.88
N VAL A 240 -5.40 -27.52 -13.90
CA VAL A 240 -4.97 -27.77 -15.28
C VAL A 240 -4.67 -26.42 -15.92
N VAL A 241 -3.43 -26.24 -16.37
CA VAL A 241 -3.00 -25.04 -17.10
C VAL A 241 -2.85 -25.39 -18.57
N THR A 242 -3.45 -24.56 -19.42
CA THR A 242 -3.35 -24.68 -20.87
C THR A 242 -2.86 -23.35 -21.44
N VAL A 243 -1.84 -23.35 -22.28
CA VAL A 243 -1.30 -22.16 -22.96
C VAL A 243 -1.48 -22.38 -24.45
N ASN A 244 -2.20 -21.47 -25.13
CA ASN A 244 -2.52 -21.54 -26.56
C ASN A 244 -3.14 -22.88 -26.98
N GLY A 245 -3.96 -23.46 -26.10
CA GLY A 245 -4.62 -24.76 -26.32
C GLY A 245 -3.79 -26.00 -25.95
N GLU A 246 -2.51 -25.85 -25.60
CA GLU A 246 -1.63 -26.95 -25.19
C GLU A 246 -1.52 -27.07 -23.67
N LYS A 247 -1.65 -28.29 -23.15
CA LYS A 247 -1.56 -28.54 -21.71
C LYS A 247 -0.12 -28.45 -21.21
N VAL A 248 0.10 -27.58 -20.22
CA VAL A 248 1.41 -27.33 -19.62
C VAL A 248 1.71 -28.40 -18.55
N LYS A 249 2.94 -28.91 -18.57
CA LYS A 249 3.45 -29.82 -17.53
C LYS A 249 4.34 -29.06 -16.56
N TYR A 250 3.90 -28.98 -15.31
CA TYR A 250 4.60 -28.28 -14.24
C TYR A 250 4.52 -29.06 -12.91
N SER A 251 5.48 -28.85 -12.02
CA SER A 251 5.53 -29.43 -10.67
C SER A 251 6.27 -28.48 -9.71
N GLU A 252 6.39 -28.84 -8.43
CA GLU A 252 7.14 -28.06 -7.45
C GLU A 252 8.63 -27.95 -7.83
N ASP A 253 9.19 -29.03 -8.40
CA ASP A 253 10.59 -29.07 -8.85
C ASP A 253 10.79 -28.69 -10.32
N ASN A 254 9.72 -28.37 -11.07
CA ASN A 254 9.81 -28.12 -12.51
C ASN A 254 9.01 -26.88 -12.90
N LEU A 255 9.76 -25.82 -13.19
CA LEU A 255 9.28 -24.57 -13.76
C LEU A 255 9.04 -24.75 -15.26
N ALA A 256 7.85 -24.41 -15.73
CA ALA A 256 7.58 -24.27 -17.15
C ALA A 256 7.73 -22.79 -17.54
N GLU A 257 8.65 -22.50 -18.45
CA GLU A 257 8.90 -21.15 -18.97
C GLU A 257 8.50 -21.07 -20.44
N PHE A 258 7.93 -19.94 -20.81
CA PHE A 258 7.60 -19.57 -22.19
C PHE A 258 8.38 -18.30 -22.50
N GLU A 259 8.97 -18.25 -23.69
CA GLU A 259 9.81 -17.15 -24.16
C GLU A 259 9.22 -16.58 -25.46
N ASP A 260 9.47 -15.30 -25.71
CA ASP A 260 9.16 -14.65 -26.98
C ASP A 260 10.20 -14.97 -28.07
N GLU A 261 10.08 -14.32 -29.24
CA GLU A 261 11.02 -14.49 -30.35
C GLU A 261 12.44 -13.96 -30.04
N ALA A 262 12.57 -13.06 -29.06
CA ALA A 262 13.84 -12.51 -28.60
C ALA A 262 14.52 -13.41 -27.54
N GLY A 263 13.81 -14.41 -27.01
CA GLY A 263 14.28 -15.28 -25.94
C GLY A 263 14.07 -14.70 -24.54
N GLU A 264 13.26 -13.64 -24.41
CA GLU A 264 12.88 -13.08 -23.12
C GLU A 264 11.68 -13.87 -22.56
N THR A 265 11.70 -14.12 -21.26
CA THR A 265 10.63 -14.89 -20.61
C THR A 265 9.34 -14.07 -20.57
N VAL A 266 8.24 -14.63 -21.10
CA VAL A 266 6.90 -14.01 -21.10
C VAL A 266 5.98 -14.61 -20.05
N LEU A 267 6.17 -15.89 -19.70
CA LEU A 267 5.33 -16.59 -18.74
C LEU A 267 6.09 -17.70 -18.02
N GLN A 268 5.95 -17.71 -16.70
CA GLN A 268 6.45 -18.74 -15.81
C GLN A 268 5.29 -19.44 -15.12
N VAL A 269 5.29 -20.77 -15.08
CA VAL A 269 4.26 -21.60 -14.46
C VAL A 269 4.89 -22.65 -13.55
N TYR A 270 4.53 -22.66 -12.27
CA TYR A 270 5.01 -23.65 -11.31
C TYR A 270 3.98 -23.98 -10.23
N ALA A 271 4.13 -25.16 -9.61
CA ALA A 271 3.21 -25.63 -8.59
C ALA A 271 3.60 -25.07 -7.22
N LEU A 272 2.58 -24.79 -6.40
CA LEU A 272 2.76 -24.41 -5.01
C LEU A 272 2.60 -25.63 -4.09
N PRO A 273 3.34 -25.68 -2.96
CA PRO A 273 3.05 -26.62 -1.88
C PRO A 273 1.58 -26.45 -1.47
N GLU A 274 0.82 -27.53 -1.32
CA GLU A 274 -0.63 -27.55 -1.06
C GLU A 274 -1.57 -27.44 -2.29
N GLY A 275 -1.07 -27.62 -3.50
CA GLY A 275 -1.91 -27.94 -4.67
C GLY A 275 -2.41 -26.74 -5.48
N GLY A 276 -1.82 -25.56 -5.30
CA GLY A 276 -2.04 -24.39 -6.16
C GLY A 276 -1.08 -24.33 -7.35
N VAL A 277 -1.33 -23.38 -8.26
CA VAL A 277 -0.43 -22.97 -9.32
C VAL A 277 -0.13 -21.47 -9.17
N ARG A 278 1.14 -21.11 -9.38
CA ARG A 278 1.58 -19.72 -9.52
C ARG A 278 1.99 -19.49 -10.96
N LEU A 279 1.44 -18.43 -11.55
CA LEU A 279 1.78 -17.91 -12.86
C LEU A 279 2.39 -16.53 -12.66
N TYR A 280 3.52 -16.27 -13.29
CA TYR A 280 4.17 -14.96 -13.29
C TYR A 280 4.48 -14.56 -14.72
N ALA A 281 3.95 -13.42 -15.15
CA ALA A 281 4.22 -12.80 -16.44
C ALA A 281 5.11 -11.58 -16.18
N PRO A 282 6.44 -11.70 -16.32
CA PRO A 282 7.38 -10.67 -15.89
C PRO A 282 7.32 -9.40 -16.76
N GLN A 283 7.01 -9.51 -18.05
CA GLN A 283 6.91 -8.35 -18.94
C GLN A 283 5.71 -7.45 -18.57
N GLN A 284 4.62 -8.06 -18.11
CA GLN A 284 3.40 -7.40 -17.63
C GLN A 284 3.42 -7.21 -16.10
N ASP A 285 4.50 -7.59 -15.43
CA ASP A 285 4.64 -7.62 -13.96
C ASP A 285 3.36 -8.02 -13.19
N ILE A 286 2.73 -9.11 -13.65
CA ILE A 286 1.49 -9.67 -13.09
C ILE A 286 1.73 -11.07 -12.57
N GLU A 287 1.22 -11.31 -11.36
CA GLU A 287 1.22 -12.62 -10.71
C GLU A 287 -0.21 -13.10 -10.49
N VAL A 288 -0.48 -14.36 -10.88
CA VAL A 288 -1.72 -15.06 -10.56
C VAL A 288 -1.42 -16.30 -9.74
N ILE A 289 -2.07 -16.41 -8.57
CA ILE A 289 -2.12 -17.65 -7.80
C ILE A 289 -3.54 -18.21 -7.84
N TYR A 290 -3.65 -19.48 -8.21
CA TYR A 290 -4.93 -20.15 -8.41
C TYR A 290 -4.90 -21.59 -7.87
N ASP A 291 -5.99 -22.05 -7.29
CA ASP A 291 -6.06 -23.38 -6.64
C ASP A 291 -7.26 -24.23 -7.10
N GLY A 292 -8.00 -23.79 -8.12
CA GLY A 292 -9.24 -24.45 -8.55
C GLY A 292 -10.52 -23.76 -8.05
N HIS A 293 -10.44 -23.02 -6.95
CA HIS A 293 -11.59 -22.41 -6.27
C HIS A 293 -11.47 -20.90 -6.16
N ARG A 294 -10.25 -20.39 -6.09
CA ARG A 294 -9.93 -19.02 -5.68
C ARG A 294 -8.81 -18.48 -6.55
N VAL A 295 -8.85 -17.18 -6.80
CA VAL A 295 -7.90 -16.48 -7.65
C VAL A 295 -7.34 -15.29 -6.88
N LYS A 296 -6.03 -15.24 -6.71
CA LYS A 296 -5.29 -14.08 -6.18
C LYS A 296 -4.51 -13.47 -7.34
N LEU A 297 -4.78 -12.21 -7.64
CA LEU A 297 -4.11 -11.43 -8.69
C LEU A 297 -3.31 -10.31 -8.03
N SER A 298 -2.02 -10.27 -8.29
CA SER A 298 -1.14 -9.18 -7.89
C SER A 298 -0.63 -8.48 -9.15
N ALA A 299 -0.53 -7.16 -9.12
CA ALA A 299 -0.11 -6.36 -10.26
C ALA A 299 0.87 -5.27 -9.82
N SER A 300 1.73 -4.82 -10.74
CA SER A 300 2.60 -3.65 -10.53
C SER A 300 1.82 -2.37 -10.23
N ASN A 301 2.47 -1.42 -9.58
CA ASN A 301 1.96 -0.06 -9.44
C ASN A 301 1.89 0.73 -10.75
N GLU A 302 2.43 0.19 -11.86
CA GLU A 302 2.28 0.77 -13.20
C GLU A 302 0.82 0.75 -13.67
N TYR A 303 0.04 -0.26 -13.28
CA TYR A 303 -1.38 -0.37 -13.57
C TYR A 303 -2.29 0.60 -12.77
N ARG A 304 -1.70 1.47 -11.95
CA ARG A 304 -2.44 2.38 -11.08
C ARG A 304 -3.26 3.35 -11.93
N ASP A 305 -4.53 3.53 -11.58
CA ASP A 305 -5.51 4.31 -12.34
C ASP A 305 -5.88 3.74 -13.74
N GLU A 306 -5.12 2.77 -14.27
CA GLU A 306 -5.21 2.24 -15.63
C GLU A 306 -5.90 0.87 -15.74
N VAL A 307 -6.65 0.43 -14.72
CA VAL A 307 -7.35 -0.86 -14.78
C VAL A 307 -8.83 -0.74 -14.51
N ARG A 308 -9.61 -1.63 -15.13
CA ARG A 308 -11.04 -1.78 -14.88
C ARG A 308 -11.40 -3.25 -14.71
N GLY A 309 -12.44 -3.53 -13.93
CA GLY A 309 -12.91 -4.90 -13.69
C GLY A 309 -13.41 -5.11 -12.28
N LEU A 310 -13.59 -6.38 -11.90
CA LEU A 310 -13.92 -6.76 -10.52
C LEU A 310 -12.86 -6.33 -9.51
N CYS A 311 -11.62 -6.09 -9.95
CA CYS A 311 -10.52 -5.62 -9.12
C CYS A 311 -10.55 -4.12 -8.81
N GLY A 312 -11.54 -3.38 -9.33
CA GLY A 312 -11.73 -1.96 -9.05
C GLY A 312 -11.05 -1.05 -10.06
N THR A 313 -10.79 0.19 -9.64
CA THR A 313 -10.13 1.25 -10.43
C THR A 313 -8.64 1.37 -10.13
N PHE A 314 -8.20 0.85 -8.98
CA PHE A 314 -6.82 0.91 -8.52
C PHE A 314 -6.26 2.34 -8.47
N ASP A 315 -7.06 3.27 -7.95
CA ASP A 315 -6.72 4.69 -7.80
C ASP A 315 -6.36 5.05 -6.34
N GLY A 316 -6.51 4.10 -5.42
CA GLY A 316 -6.36 4.30 -3.98
C GLY A 316 -7.63 4.78 -3.29
N GLU A 317 -8.74 4.92 -4.00
CA GLU A 317 -10.02 5.40 -3.48
C GLU A 317 -11.07 4.28 -3.48
N VAL A 318 -11.36 3.77 -2.29
CA VAL A 318 -12.36 2.70 -2.08
C VAL A 318 -13.73 3.07 -2.66
N HIS A 319 -14.07 4.35 -2.72
CA HIS A 319 -15.37 4.80 -3.20
C HIS A 319 -15.57 4.68 -4.73
N THR A 320 -14.49 4.69 -5.51
CA THR A 320 -14.51 4.61 -6.98
C THR A 320 -14.39 3.17 -7.48
N ASP A 321 -14.00 2.22 -6.64
CA ASP A 321 -13.87 0.78 -6.96
C ASP A 321 -15.08 0.17 -7.68
N PHE A 322 -16.29 0.66 -7.42
CA PHE A 322 -17.51 0.15 -8.06
C PHE A 322 -17.85 0.87 -9.37
N THR A 323 -16.83 1.39 -10.05
CA THR A 323 -16.96 1.99 -11.39
C THR A 323 -17.23 0.90 -12.41
N SER A 324 -18.39 0.97 -13.06
CA SER A 324 -18.78 0.10 -14.17
C SER A 324 -18.14 0.52 -15.49
N PRO A 325 -18.20 -0.30 -16.56
CA PRO A 325 -17.65 0.03 -17.89
C PRO A 325 -18.21 1.31 -18.53
N LYS A 326 -19.30 1.88 -17.98
CA LYS A 326 -19.86 3.17 -18.43
C LYS A 326 -19.28 4.38 -17.67
N ASN A 327 -18.15 4.21 -16.99
CA ASN A 327 -17.55 5.20 -16.08
C ASN A 327 -18.55 5.73 -15.06
N CYS A 328 -19.23 4.78 -14.41
CA CYS A 328 -20.34 5.05 -13.52
C CYS A 328 -20.20 4.25 -12.24
N ILE A 329 -20.20 4.91 -11.09
CA ILE A 329 -20.06 4.28 -9.77
C ILE A 329 -21.42 3.72 -9.34
N LEU A 330 -21.47 2.41 -9.16
CA LEU A 330 -22.64 1.68 -8.69
C LEU A 330 -22.60 1.48 -7.18
N LYS A 331 -23.76 1.44 -6.54
CA LYS A 331 -23.87 1.18 -5.08
C LYS A 331 -24.01 -0.30 -4.74
N ASN A 332 -24.68 -1.05 -5.61
CA ASN A 332 -24.96 -2.47 -5.36
C ASN A 332 -23.80 -3.33 -5.89
N PRO A 333 -23.11 -4.11 -5.04
CA PRO A 333 -21.97 -4.94 -5.45
C PRO A 333 -22.34 -6.00 -6.51
N PHE A 334 -23.56 -6.55 -6.44
CA PHE A 334 -24.02 -7.56 -7.40
C PHE A 334 -24.28 -6.96 -8.79
N GLU A 335 -24.81 -5.74 -8.84
CA GLU A 335 -24.99 -5.00 -10.11
C GLU A 335 -23.64 -4.57 -10.68
N PHE A 336 -22.72 -4.13 -9.83
CA PHE A 336 -21.33 -3.82 -10.20
C PHE A 336 -20.65 -5.04 -10.83
N ALA A 337 -20.60 -6.17 -10.13
CA ALA A 337 -19.98 -7.38 -10.64
C ALA A 337 -20.60 -7.80 -11.97
N ALA A 338 -21.93 -7.84 -12.06
CA ALA A 338 -22.63 -8.22 -13.28
C ALA A 338 -22.43 -7.24 -14.45
N SER A 339 -22.07 -5.98 -14.19
CA SER A 339 -21.75 -5.01 -15.25
C SER A 339 -20.51 -5.41 -16.06
N TYR A 340 -19.61 -6.20 -15.46
CA TYR A 340 -18.41 -6.76 -16.08
C TYR A 340 -18.60 -8.17 -16.65
N SER A 341 -19.82 -8.71 -16.66
CA SER A 341 -20.10 -9.99 -17.31
C SER A 341 -19.96 -9.90 -18.84
N LEU A 342 -19.54 -10.98 -19.49
CA LEU A 342 -19.52 -11.14 -20.94
C LEU A 342 -20.61 -12.15 -21.30
N PRO A 343 -21.80 -11.68 -21.72
CA PRO A 343 -22.90 -12.57 -22.03
C PRO A 343 -22.62 -13.32 -23.33
N ASP A 344 -22.45 -14.63 -23.22
CA ASP A 344 -22.37 -15.56 -24.35
C ASP A 344 -23.49 -16.62 -24.25
N LYS A 345 -23.45 -17.63 -25.12
CA LYS A 345 -24.43 -18.73 -25.09
C LYS A 345 -24.29 -19.64 -23.86
N SER A 346 -23.12 -19.64 -23.21
CA SER A 346 -22.81 -20.50 -22.05
C SER A 346 -23.15 -19.85 -20.71
N CYS A 347 -23.37 -18.53 -20.72
CA CYS A 347 -23.71 -17.70 -19.59
C CYS A 347 -25.04 -18.14 -18.94
N GLN A 348 -24.93 -18.59 -17.68
CA GLN A 348 -26.04 -19.03 -16.84
C GLN A 348 -25.89 -18.41 -15.44
N GLY A 349 -27.01 -18.15 -14.78
CA GLY A 349 -27.04 -17.61 -13.41
C GLY A 349 -27.54 -16.17 -13.35
N PRO A 350 -27.40 -15.51 -12.18
CA PRO A 350 -28.04 -14.22 -11.93
C PRO A 350 -27.40 -13.04 -12.69
N ALA A 351 -26.22 -13.23 -13.28
CA ALA A 351 -25.45 -12.18 -13.93
C ALA A 351 -26.21 -11.49 -15.07
N GLN A 352 -27.01 -12.19 -15.88
CA GLN A 352 -27.75 -11.58 -16.98
C GLN A 352 -28.80 -10.56 -16.47
N ASP A 353 -29.62 -10.96 -15.50
CA ASP A 353 -30.65 -10.09 -14.91
C ASP A 353 -30.03 -8.92 -14.14
N LEU A 354 -28.96 -9.20 -13.38
CA LEU A 354 -28.23 -8.17 -12.63
C LEU A 354 -27.54 -7.17 -13.57
N ARG A 355 -27.00 -7.60 -14.72
CA ARG A 355 -26.43 -6.72 -15.73
C ARG A 355 -27.48 -5.76 -16.28
N GLN A 356 -28.70 -6.23 -16.54
CA GLN A 356 -29.79 -5.36 -16.99
C GLN A 356 -30.20 -4.36 -15.90
N LYS A 357 -30.18 -4.75 -14.62
CA LYS A 357 -30.41 -3.85 -13.50
C LYS A 357 -29.31 -2.80 -13.38
N ALA A 358 -28.05 -3.20 -13.49
CA ALA A 358 -26.89 -2.31 -13.48
C ALA A 358 -26.98 -1.22 -14.55
N GLN A 359 -27.49 -1.56 -15.75
CA GLN A 359 -27.68 -0.58 -16.82
C GLN A 359 -28.74 0.49 -16.52
N LYS A 360 -29.68 0.20 -15.61
CA LYS A 360 -30.78 1.11 -15.21
C LYS A 360 -30.57 1.69 -13.82
N ALA A 361 -29.52 1.27 -13.12
CA ALA A 361 -29.24 1.67 -11.75
C ALA A 361 -28.91 3.16 -11.67
N GLN A 362 -29.16 3.76 -10.51
CA GLN A 362 -28.77 5.14 -10.27
C GLN A 362 -27.25 5.25 -10.25
N CYS A 363 -26.73 6.06 -11.16
CA CYS A 363 -25.31 6.29 -11.33
C CYS A 363 -24.80 7.45 -10.47
N TYR A 364 -23.61 7.31 -9.90
CA TYR A 364 -22.85 8.42 -9.32
C TYR A 364 -21.62 8.65 -10.19
N GLN A 365 -21.40 9.89 -10.61
CA GLN A 365 -20.17 10.30 -11.28
C GLN A 365 -19.25 10.93 -10.23
N GLN A 366 -17.96 10.65 -10.35
CA GLN A 366 -16.95 11.31 -9.55
C GLN A 366 -16.87 12.77 -10.00
N GLU A 367 -17.25 13.68 -9.10
CA GLU A 367 -17.00 15.11 -9.28
C GLU A 367 -15.66 15.44 -8.64
N VAL A 368 -14.62 15.62 -9.45
CA VAL A 368 -13.32 16.12 -8.98
C VAL A 368 -13.45 17.62 -8.73
N ILE A 369 -13.72 17.99 -7.47
CA ILE A 369 -13.71 19.38 -7.05
C ILE A 369 -12.26 19.76 -6.76
N LEU A 370 -11.58 20.33 -7.75
CA LEU A 370 -10.25 20.90 -7.57
C LEU A 370 -10.33 22.06 -6.57
N GLY A 371 -9.71 21.87 -5.40
CA GLY A 371 -9.48 22.97 -4.46
C GLY A 371 -8.34 23.83 -4.97
N GLU A 372 -8.62 25.08 -5.37
CA GLU A 372 -7.56 26.05 -5.63
C GLU A 372 -6.89 26.41 -4.30
N VAL A 373 -5.72 25.83 -4.06
CA VAL A 373 -4.85 26.26 -2.97
C VAL A 373 -4.17 27.54 -3.44
N LEU A 374 -4.68 28.69 -3.00
CA LEU A 374 -3.94 29.95 -3.10
C LEU A 374 -2.65 29.78 -2.30
N SER A 375 -1.53 29.64 -3.00
CA SER A 375 -0.21 29.67 -2.39
C SER A 375 -0.04 30.97 -1.60
N ASP A 376 0.41 30.89 -0.35
CA ASP A 376 0.78 32.06 0.46
C ASP A 376 1.96 32.85 -0.13
N TYR A 377 2.62 32.30 -1.17
CA TYR A 377 3.58 33.04 -1.96
C TYR A 377 2.84 33.85 -3.03
N PRO A 378 2.86 35.20 -2.98
CA PRO A 378 2.47 35.96 -4.14
C PRO A 378 3.37 35.50 -5.29
N ALA A 379 2.76 35.05 -6.38
CA ALA A 379 3.45 34.78 -7.63
C ALA A 379 4.15 36.09 -8.03
N ARG A 380 5.42 36.24 -7.62
CA ARG A 380 6.30 37.23 -8.21
C ARG A 380 6.46 36.80 -9.65
N SER A 381 5.67 37.43 -10.52
CA SER A 381 6.00 37.61 -11.91
C SER A 381 7.44 38.10 -11.97
N LYS A 382 8.39 37.16 -12.07
CA LYS A 382 9.71 37.47 -12.59
C LYS A 382 9.46 37.82 -14.04
N GLN A 383 9.26 39.11 -14.31
CA GLN A 383 9.55 39.65 -15.62
C GLN A 383 10.96 39.18 -15.95
N ARG A 384 11.06 38.28 -16.94
CA ARG A 384 12.32 37.84 -17.51
C ARG A 384 13.03 39.08 -18.06
N SER A 385 13.85 39.74 -17.25
CA SER A 385 14.97 40.49 -17.78
C SER A 385 16.07 39.48 -18.05
N SER A 386 16.28 39.25 -19.34
CA SER A 386 17.40 38.52 -19.88
C SER A 386 18.70 39.17 -19.45
N GLN A 387 19.39 38.58 -18.47
CA GLN A 387 20.82 38.79 -18.29
C GLN A 387 21.46 37.50 -17.80
N SER A 388 22.23 36.91 -18.70
CA SER A 388 23.09 35.76 -18.55
C SER A 388 24.15 35.99 -17.47
N ARG A 389 24.12 35.21 -16.38
CA ARG A 389 25.32 34.88 -15.60
C ARG A 389 25.25 33.46 -15.04
N HIS A 390 26.38 32.78 -15.18
CA HIS A 390 26.67 31.38 -14.88
C HIS A 390 26.24 30.91 -13.48
N PRO A 391 25.97 29.60 -13.31
CA PRO A 391 25.65 29.02 -12.02
C PRO A 391 26.94 28.83 -11.22
N ASN A 392 27.11 29.61 -10.16
CA ASN A 392 27.96 29.18 -9.05
C ASN A 392 27.04 28.71 -7.93
N ALA A 393 27.19 27.43 -7.60
CA ALA A 393 26.67 26.80 -6.42
C ALA A 393 27.17 27.54 -5.18
N ASP A 394 26.24 28.06 -4.39
CA ASP A 394 26.35 28.24 -2.94
C ASP A 394 25.08 28.96 -2.44
N GLU A 395 24.01 28.22 -2.18
CA GLU A 395 22.97 28.69 -1.25
C GLU A 395 22.88 27.73 -0.07
N LYS A 396 23.73 28.04 0.91
CA LYS A 396 23.55 27.70 2.31
C LYS A 396 22.10 27.92 2.72
N HIS A 397 21.52 26.92 3.38
CA HIS A 397 20.34 27.07 4.22
C HIS A 397 20.53 28.20 5.24
N SER A 398 20.15 29.42 4.88
CA SER A 398 19.90 30.48 5.83
C SER A 398 18.57 30.18 6.52
N GLN A 399 18.64 29.78 7.78
CA GLN A 399 17.53 29.83 8.74
C GLN A 399 16.94 31.25 8.73
N GLY A 400 15.85 31.43 7.97
CA GLY A 400 15.16 32.70 7.82
C GLY A 400 14.23 32.95 9.00
N SER A 401 14.58 33.95 9.81
CA SER A 401 13.71 34.67 10.77
C SER A 401 12.21 34.60 10.43
N SER A 402 11.44 33.91 11.27
CA SER A 402 9.97 33.92 11.23
C SER A 402 9.46 35.36 11.33
N GLY A 403 8.72 35.79 10.31
CA GLY A 403 8.02 37.06 10.29
C GLY A 403 6.99 37.12 11.43
N CYS A 404 6.81 38.30 12.01
CA CYS A 404 5.94 38.51 13.18
C CYS A 404 4.45 38.60 12.83
N SER A 405 4.17 38.76 11.54
CA SER A 405 2.87 39.04 10.94
C SER A 405 2.55 37.98 9.91
N SER A 406 1.35 37.41 9.96
CA SER A 406 0.77 36.59 8.88
C SER A 406 -0.68 36.97 8.66
N TYR A 407 -1.30 36.51 7.57
CA TYR A 407 -2.70 36.80 7.26
C TYR A 407 -3.49 35.49 7.31
N ALA A 408 -4.62 35.48 7.99
CA ALA A 408 -5.50 34.32 8.07
C ALA A 408 -6.97 34.75 8.12
N PRO A 409 -7.89 33.93 7.58
CA PRO A 409 -9.32 34.17 7.75
C PRO A 409 -9.73 34.21 9.22
N GLN A 410 -10.65 35.10 9.57
CA GLN A 410 -11.31 35.12 10.87
C GLN A 410 -12.41 34.07 10.91
N VAL A 411 -12.52 33.38 12.04
CA VAL A 411 -13.53 32.35 12.29
C VAL A 411 -14.47 32.81 13.40
N LEU A 412 -15.77 32.73 13.14
CA LEU A 412 -16.83 32.95 14.14
C LEU A 412 -17.68 31.69 14.26
N LYS A 413 -18.02 31.29 15.49
CA LYS A 413 -18.96 30.19 15.77
C LYS A 413 -20.21 30.78 16.41
N GLN A 414 -21.36 30.69 15.75
CA GLN A 414 -22.61 31.23 16.27
C GLN A 414 -23.80 30.37 15.85
N GLY A 415 -24.64 29.96 16.81
CA GLY A 415 -25.89 29.26 16.54
C GLY A 415 -25.74 27.94 15.75
N GLY A 416 -24.70 27.15 16.05
CA GLY A 416 -24.43 25.89 15.34
C GLY A 416 -23.91 26.05 13.91
N LYS A 417 -23.43 27.25 13.56
CA LYS A 417 -22.79 27.54 12.28
C LYS A 417 -21.34 27.98 12.48
N VAL A 418 -20.51 27.63 11.51
CA VAL A 418 -19.13 28.09 11.38
C VAL A 418 -19.08 29.12 10.26
N CYS A 419 -18.58 30.30 10.59
CA CYS A 419 -18.49 31.45 9.69
C CYS A 419 -17.02 31.80 9.46
N ILE A 420 -16.61 31.87 8.19
CA ILE A 420 -15.23 32.20 7.80
C ILE A 420 -15.24 33.50 7.01
N SER A 421 -14.37 34.43 7.37
CA SER A 421 -14.30 35.73 6.69
C SER A 421 -13.80 35.56 5.26
N LEU A 422 -14.43 36.24 4.30
CA LEU A 422 -14.04 36.17 2.89
C LEU A 422 -12.66 36.79 2.61
N VAL A 423 -12.21 37.71 3.48
CA VAL A 423 -10.93 38.40 3.32
C VAL A 423 -10.03 38.10 4.52
N PRO A 424 -8.82 37.53 4.32
CA PRO A 424 -7.85 37.28 5.38
C PRO A 424 -7.49 38.55 6.16
N GLN A 425 -7.29 38.40 7.46
CA GLN A 425 -6.93 39.48 8.37
C GLN A 425 -5.57 39.22 9.00
N LEU A 426 -4.87 40.31 9.35
CA LEU A 426 -3.59 40.24 10.02
C LEU A 426 -3.72 39.49 11.36
N ILE A 427 -2.88 38.49 11.57
CA ILE A 427 -2.69 37.77 12.83
C ILE A 427 -1.21 37.85 13.25
N CYS A 428 -0.97 37.79 14.55
CA CYS A 428 0.39 37.83 15.10
C CYS A 428 0.86 36.40 15.41
N GLY A 429 2.11 36.08 15.04
CA GLY A 429 2.70 34.76 15.27
C GLY A 429 2.91 34.45 16.76
N GLN A 430 3.26 33.20 17.10
CA GLN A 430 3.33 32.69 18.48
C GLN A 430 4.23 33.50 19.43
N ASN A 431 5.24 34.22 18.91
CA ASN A 431 6.16 35.05 19.71
C ASN A 431 5.95 36.57 19.52
N CYS A 432 4.74 36.97 19.12
CA CYS A 432 4.40 38.33 18.76
C CYS A 432 3.11 38.81 19.41
N LYS A 433 3.02 40.11 19.69
CA LYS A 433 1.84 40.80 20.20
C LYS A 433 1.32 41.84 19.23
N ALA A 434 0.02 42.07 19.25
CA ALA A 434 -0.59 43.16 18.51
C ALA A 434 -0.27 44.50 19.20
N GLU A 435 0.35 45.43 18.47
CA GLU A 435 0.68 46.78 18.97
C GLU A 435 -0.61 47.60 19.22
N SER A 436 -1.61 47.41 18.36
CA SER A 436 -2.96 47.93 18.55
C SER A 436 -3.97 47.09 17.77
N LYS A 437 -5.24 47.09 18.19
CA LYS A 437 -6.35 46.41 17.50
C LYS A 437 -7.33 47.43 16.93
N THR A 438 -7.99 47.09 15.85
CA THR A 438 -9.04 47.89 15.22
C THR A 438 -10.27 47.03 14.98
N GLU A 439 -11.44 47.63 15.11
CA GLU A 439 -12.69 47.00 14.71
C GLU A 439 -12.86 47.18 13.19
N LYS A 440 -13.12 46.09 12.48
CA LYS A 440 -13.49 46.09 11.08
C LYS A 440 -14.80 45.33 10.90
N SER A 441 -15.70 45.89 10.10
CA SER A 441 -16.86 45.14 9.61
C SER A 441 -16.37 44.19 8.51
N LEU A 442 -16.52 42.89 8.73
CA LEU A 442 -16.08 41.85 7.81
C LEU A 442 -17.28 41.07 7.27
N GLU A 443 -17.15 40.62 6.04
CA GLU A 443 -18.11 39.74 5.39
C GLU A 443 -17.69 38.29 5.59
N PHE A 444 -18.65 37.43 5.95
CA PHE A 444 -18.44 36.03 6.26
C PHE A 444 -19.31 35.13 5.38
N HIS A 445 -18.78 33.95 5.10
CA HIS A 445 -19.55 32.82 4.61
C HIS A 445 -19.76 31.82 5.74
N CYS A 446 -21.02 31.61 6.13
CA CYS A 446 -21.45 30.75 7.21
C CYS A 446 -22.08 29.47 6.68
N ILE A 447 -21.62 28.33 7.18
CA ILE A 447 -22.19 27.00 6.91
C ILE A 447 -22.56 26.31 8.22
N ALA A 448 -23.44 25.30 8.16
CA ALA A 448 -23.77 24.48 9.32
C ALA A 448 -22.51 23.77 9.85
N ASP A 449 -22.41 23.61 11.16
CA ASP A 449 -21.33 22.86 11.78
C ASP A 449 -21.45 21.37 11.40
N GLY A 450 -20.52 20.89 10.58
CA GLY A 450 -20.51 19.57 9.93
C GLY A 450 -19.15 19.31 9.29
N ASP A 451 -19.03 18.24 8.50
CA ASP A 451 -17.71 17.75 8.05
C ASP A 451 -16.98 18.76 7.15
N VAL A 452 -17.70 19.47 6.28
CA VAL A 452 -17.14 20.56 5.45
C VAL A 452 -16.61 21.70 6.33
N ALA A 453 -17.35 22.09 7.37
CA ALA A 453 -16.90 23.12 8.30
C ALA A 453 -15.66 22.70 9.08
N ARG A 454 -15.58 21.42 9.50
CA ARG A 454 -14.40 20.87 10.18
C ARG A 454 -13.19 20.83 9.27
N HIS A 455 -13.37 20.43 8.01
CA HIS A 455 -12.31 20.43 7.01
C HIS A 455 -11.74 21.84 6.78
N TRP A 456 -12.61 22.85 6.61
CA TRP A 456 -12.17 24.25 6.48
C TRP A 456 -11.43 24.76 7.73
N LEU A 457 -11.87 24.38 8.93
CA LEU A 457 -11.16 24.73 10.17
C LEU A 457 -9.78 24.07 10.26
N ASP A 458 -9.63 22.83 9.78
CA ASP A 458 -8.34 22.14 9.74
C ASP A 458 -7.37 22.80 8.76
N ILE A 459 -7.84 23.23 7.59
CA ILE A 459 -7.05 24.03 6.64
C ILE A 459 -6.54 25.31 7.31
N ILE A 460 -7.41 26.04 8.00
CA ILE A 460 -7.04 27.28 8.71
C ILE A 460 -6.05 27.00 9.84
N ALA A 461 -6.24 25.92 10.59
CA ALA A 461 -5.35 25.54 11.69
C ALA A 461 -3.93 25.20 11.20
N LYS A 462 -3.80 24.68 9.97
CA LYS A 462 -2.52 24.39 9.31
C LYS A 462 -1.88 25.61 8.63
N GLY A 463 -2.51 26.80 8.76
CA GLY A 463 -2.00 28.06 8.21
C GLY A 463 -2.49 28.38 6.80
N GLY A 464 -3.34 27.54 6.21
CA GLY A 464 -3.95 27.80 4.90
C GLY A 464 -5.22 28.65 5.00
N SER A 465 -5.76 29.04 3.84
CA SER A 465 -7.06 29.71 3.75
C SER A 465 -7.95 28.93 2.79
N PRO A 466 -9.16 28.48 3.20
CA PRO A 466 -10.11 27.88 2.26
C PRO A 466 -10.51 28.91 1.20
N ASP A 467 -10.62 28.49 -0.06
CA ASP A 467 -11.07 29.35 -1.13
C ASP A 467 -12.59 29.60 -1.02
N LEU A 468 -12.95 30.86 -0.79
CA LEU A 468 -14.33 31.33 -0.71
C LEU A 468 -14.67 32.28 -1.87
N SER A 469 -13.82 32.41 -2.89
CA SER A 469 -14.00 33.33 -4.02
C SER A 469 -15.31 33.10 -4.80
N LYS A 470 -15.72 31.83 -4.92
CA LYS A 470 -16.99 31.41 -5.55
C LYS A 470 -18.16 31.38 -4.56
N LYS A 471 -17.96 31.81 -3.31
CA LYS A 471 -18.99 31.83 -2.25
C LYS A 471 -19.31 33.27 -1.86
N GLY A 472 -20.58 33.64 -1.99
CA GLY A 472 -21.04 34.96 -1.56
C GLY A 472 -21.08 35.10 -0.03
N ALA A 473 -20.95 36.34 0.44
CA ALA A 473 -21.18 36.69 1.84
C ALA A 473 -22.64 36.41 2.20
N ASN A 474 -22.87 35.65 3.27
CA ASN A 474 -24.21 35.42 3.81
C ASN A 474 -24.36 35.91 5.26
N HIS A 475 -23.31 36.51 5.81
CA HIS A 475 -23.31 37.13 7.12
C HIS A 475 -22.30 38.28 7.17
N LYS A 476 -22.59 39.30 7.99
CA LYS A 476 -21.65 40.40 8.27
C LYS A 476 -21.52 40.56 9.77
N ALA A 477 -20.29 40.66 10.25
CA ALA A 477 -20.00 40.85 11.66
C ALA A 477 -18.79 41.75 11.87
N VAL A 478 -18.75 42.44 13.00
CA VAL A 478 -17.61 43.26 13.39
C VAL A 478 -16.57 42.39 14.10
N ALA A 479 -15.34 42.39 13.61
CA ALA A 479 -14.22 41.65 14.19
C ALA A 479 -13.10 42.60 14.66
N ARG A 480 -12.47 42.27 15.79
CA ARG A 480 -11.32 43.01 16.33
C ARG A 480 -10.01 42.41 15.82
N VAL A 481 -9.36 43.08 14.88
CA VAL A 481 -8.14 42.61 14.22
C VAL A 481 -6.92 43.47 14.56
N PRO A 482 -5.72 42.92 14.68
CA PRO A 482 -4.47 43.67 14.80
C PRO A 482 -4.27 44.71 13.68
N LYS A 483 -3.77 45.91 14.00
CA LYS A 483 -3.23 46.86 13.02
C LYS A 483 -1.79 46.55 12.65
N LYS A 484 -1.01 46.05 13.60
CA LYS A 484 0.42 45.72 13.47
C LYS A 484 0.83 44.72 14.54
N CYS A 485 1.76 43.84 14.19
CA CYS A 485 2.34 42.85 15.10
C CYS A 485 3.80 43.22 15.41
N THR A 486 4.19 43.13 16.67
CA THR A 486 5.54 43.38 17.16
C THR A 486 6.01 42.18 17.97
N ARG A 487 7.32 41.87 17.91
CA ARG A 487 7.90 40.81 18.75
C ARG A 487 7.75 41.23 20.22
N ASN A 488 7.54 40.23 21.08
CA ASN A 488 7.29 40.48 22.50
C ASN A 488 8.36 41.30 23.19
#